data_AF-A0A6I1WRV2-F1
#
_entry.id   AF-A0A6I1WRV2-F1
#
_cell.length_a   1.000
_cell.length_b   1.000
_cell.length_c   1.000
_cell.angle_alpha   90.00
_cell.angle_beta   90.00
_cell.angle_gamma   90.00
#
_symmetry.space_group_name_H-M   'P 1'
#
loop_
_entity.id
_entity.type
_entity.pdbx_description
1 polymer ?
#
loop_
_entity_poly.entity_id
_entity_poly.type
_entity_poly.pdbx_seq_one_letter_code
_entity_poly.pdbx_strand_id
1 'polypeptide(L)'
;NNKHKNSMALIERYLAKFEAFGVVPFQTDKPLAGTAGGRPERFALLNEDQAFFLLALSRNNDRVVDLKADLIMAFREARYGYACLVLE
;
A
#
# COMPACT_ATOMS: atom_id res chain seq x y z
N ASN A 1 6.73 -13.93 -0.41
CA ASN A 1 7.86 -12.98 -0.50
C ASN A 1 7.42 -11.77 -1.33
N ASN A 2 6.71 -10.81 -0.72
CA ASN A 2 6.25 -9.60 -1.40
C ASN A 2 7.39 -8.58 -1.42
N LYS A 3 8.06 -8.45 -2.57
CA LYS A 3 9.09 -7.43 -2.79
C LYS A 3 8.44 -6.19 -3.40
N HIS A 4 8.93 -5.00 -3.04
CA HIS A 4 8.43 -3.71 -3.54
C HIS A 4 8.25 -3.67 -5.07
N LYS A 5 9.22 -4.22 -5.82
CA LYS A 5 9.16 -4.36 -7.29
C LYS A 5 7.94 -5.13 -7.79
N ASN A 6 7.47 -6.14 -7.05
CA ASN A 6 6.31 -6.94 -7.45
C ASN A 6 5.01 -6.18 -7.22
N SER A 7 4.90 -5.43 -6.11
CA SER A 7 3.73 -4.62 -5.81
C SER A 7 3.56 -3.47 -6.82
N MET A 8 4.64 -2.76 -7.14
CA MET A 8 4.61 -1.71 -8.16
C MET A 8 4.20 -2.24 -9.54
N ALA A 9 4.68 -3.42 -9.92
CA ALA A 9 4.28 -4.06 -11.18
C ALA A 9 2.78 -4.43 -11.20
N LEU A 10 2.19 -4.82 -10.05
CA LEU A 10 0.75 -5.07 -9.96
C LEU A 10 -0.06 -3.79 -10.12
N ILE A 11 0.37 -2.70 -9.48
CA ILE A 11 -0.27 -1.38 -9.60
C ILE A 11 -0.25 -0.94 -11.06
N GLU A 12 0.90 -0.99 -11.72
CA GLU A 12 1.02 -0.61 -13.14
C GLU A 12 0.17 -1.49 -14.05
N ARG A 13 0.22 -2.81 -13.85
CA ARG A 13 -0.55 -3.77 -14.66
C ARG A 13 -2.06 -3.55 -14.56
N TYR A 14 -2.56 -3.15 -13.40
CA TYR A 14 -3.99 -2.99 -13.14
C TYR A 14 -4.39 -1.54 -12.89
N LEU A 15 -3.60 -0.56 -13.36
CA LEU A 15 -3.75 0.86 -13.03
C LEU A 15 -5.18 1.37 -13.24
N ALA A 16 -5.82 1.05 -14.37
CA ALA A 16 -7.19 1.46 -14.64
C ALA A 16 -8.21 0.95 -13.59
N LYS A 17 -7.97 -0.20 -12.96
CA LYS A 17 -8.80 -0.69 -11.85
C LYS A 17 -8.50 0.05 -10.55
N PHE A 18 -7.25 0.43 -10.30
CA PHE A 18 -6.91 1.29 -9.16
C PHE A 18 -7.51 2.68 -9.31
N GLU A 19 -7.49 3.24 -10.52
CA GLU A 19 -8.04 4.56 -10.84
C GLU A 19 -9.56 4.62 -10.69
N ALA A 20 -10.25 3.48 -10.79
CA ALA A 20 -11.68 3.39 -10.47
C ALA A 20 -12.00 3.65 -8.99
N PHE A 21 -11.01 3.50 -8.09
CA PHE A 21 -11.11 3.81 -6.66
C PHE A 21 -10.54 5.20 -6.31
N GLY A 22 -10.07 5.97 -7.29
CA GLY A 22 -9.48 7.30 -7.10
C GLY A 22 -8.12 7.46 -7.78
N VAL A 23 -7.58 8.68 -7.80
CA VAL A 23 -6.28 8.98 -8.41
C VAL A 23 -5.16 8.19 -7.71
N VAL A 24 -4.15 7.75 -8.48
CA VAL A 24 -2.95 7.07 -7.95
C VAL A 24 -1.72 7.98 -8.14
N PRO A 25 -1.31 8.77 -7.12
CA PRO A 25 -0.12 9.60 -7.22
C PRO A 25 1.15 8.74 -7.19
N PHE A 26 2.01 8.91 -8.20
CA PHE A 26 3.37 8.38 -8.19
C PHE A 26 4.36 9.48 -7.83
N GLN A 27 5.31 9.16 -6.95
CA GLN A 27 6.36 10.08 -6.52
C GLN A 27 7.71 9.38 -6.60
N THR A 28 8.76 10.18 -6.76
CA THR A 28 10.14 9.72 -6.82
C THR A 28 10.92 10.48 -5.77
N ASP A 29 11.48 9.77 -4.80
CA ASP A 29 12.29 10.39 -3.76
C ASP A 29 13.57 10.96 -4.37
N LYS A 30 13.84 12.22 -4.07
CA LYS A 30 15.11 12.84 -4.42
C LYS A 30 16.19 12.30 -3.46
N PRO A 31 17.35 11.88 -3.96
CA PRO A 31 18.48 11.57 -3.09
C PRO A 31 18.77 12.74 -2.15
N LEU A 32 19.03 12.46 -0.88
CA LEU A 32 19.38 13.49 0.11
C LEU A 32 20.57 14.30 -0.41
N ALA A 33 20.46 15.63 -0.34
CA ALA A 33 21.52 16.54 -0.74
C ALA A 33 22.82 16.21 0.04
N GLY A 34 23.91 15.95 -0.67
CA GLY A 34 25.21 15.60 -0.07
C GLY A 34 25.49 14.10 0.09
N THR A 35 24.60 13.21 -0.34
CA THR A 35 24.88 11.76 -0.42
C THR A 35 25.46 11.37 -1.79
N ALA A 36 26.30 10.33 -1.83
CA ALA A 36 26.98 9.85 -3.04
C ALA A 36 26.06 9.16 -4.09
N GLY A 37 24.80 9.59 -4.20
CA GLY A 37 23.87 9.16 -5.24
C GLY A 37 23.36 7.73 -5.06
N GLY A 38 22.31 7.57 -4.24
CA GLY A 38 21.45 6.38 -4.31
C GLY A 38 20.55 6.43 -5.54
N ARG A 39 20.09 5.26 -6.03
CA ARG A 39 19.03 5.22 -7.06
C ARG A 39 17.74 5.79 -6.45
N PRO A 40 17.10 6.79 -7.08
CA PRO A 40 15.82 7.32 -6.61
C PRO A 40 14.79 6.19 -6.46
N GLU A 41 14.14 6.11 -5.30
CA GLU A 41 13.06 5.15 -5.07
C GLU A 41 11.73 5.77 -5.52
N ARG A 42 10.94 5.01 -6.27
CA ARG A 42 9.62 5.42 -6.76
C ARG A 42 8.54 4.75 -5.93
N PHE A 43 7.60 5.51 -5.42
CA PHE A 43 6.50 5.05 -4.59
C PHE A 43 5.14 5.48 -5.17
N ALA A 44 4.11 4.72 -4.84
CA ALA A 44 2.72 5.03 -5.16
C ALA A 44 1.98 5.31 -3.84
N LEU A 45 1.24 6.42 -3.79
CA LEU A 45 0.38 6.72 -2.64
C LEU A 45 -0.99 6.11 -2.90
N LEU A 46 -1.36 5.12 -2.09
CA LEU A 46 -2.63 4.43 -2.23
C LEU A 46 -3.60 4.89 -1.13
N ASN A 47 -4.87 5.06 -1.49
CA ASN A 47 -5.94 5.14 -0.52
C ASN A 47 -6.29 3.73 0.04
N GLU A 48 -7.27 3.68 0.94
CA GLU A 48 -7.70 2.45 1.58
C GLU A 48 -8.17 1.38 0.57
N ASP A 49 -9.12 1.71 -0.31
CA ASP A 49 -9.69 0.76 -1.27
C ASP A 49 -8.63 0.23 -2.24
N GLN A 50 -7.73 1.10 -2.68
CA GLN A 50 -6.59 0.75 -3.52
C GLN A 50 -5.63 -0.20 -2.79
N ALA A 51 -5.33 0.05 -1.51
CA ALA A 51 -4.46 -0.81 -0.70
C ALA A 51 -5.10 -2.20 -0.49
N PHE A 52 -6.40 -2.27 -0.23
CA PHE A 52 -7.13 -3.54 -0.16
C PHE A 52 -7.12 -4.29 -1.49
N PHE A 53 -7.33 -3.60 -2.61
CA PHE A 53 -7.26 -4.21 -3.93
C PHE A 53 -5.88 -4.80 -4.22
N LEU A 54 -4.79 -4.09 -3.86
CA LEU A 54 -3.43 -4.61 -4.00
C LEU A 54 -3.20 -5.90 -3.21
N LEU A 55 -3.72 -5.99 -1.97
CA LEU A 55 -3.63 -7.22 -1.19
C LEU A 55 -4.52 -8.34 -1.73
N ALA A 56 -5.68 -8.03 -2.32
CA ALA A 56 -6.54 -9.01 -2.97
C ALA A 56 -5.85 -9.68 -4.18
N LEU A 57 -4.97 -8.96 -4.87
CA LEU A 57 -4.13 -9.50 -5.95
C LEU A 57 -2.97 -10.39 -5.44
N SER A 58 -2.65 -10.33 -4.14
CA SER A 58 -1.57 -11.12 -3.56
C SER A 58 -2.01 -12.56 -3.25
N ARG A 59 -1.16 -13.55 -3.57
CA ARG A 59 -1.41 -14.96 -3.25
C ARG A 59 -1.50 -15.17 -1.73
N ASN A 60 -2.58 -15.80 -1.28
CA ASN A 60 -2.77 -16.15 0.12
C ASN A 60 -1.68 -17.13 0.61
N ASN A 61 -1.08 -16.76 1.72
CA ASN A 61 -0.21 -17.53 2.60
C ASN A 61 -0.33 -16.86 3.98
N ASP A 62 0.09 -17.54 5.05
CA ASP A 62 -0.12 -17.07 6.43
C ASP A 62 0.35 -15.62 6.61
N ARG A 63 1.56 -15.28 6.14
CA ARG A 63 2.08 -13.91 6.19
C ARG A 63 1.22 -12.87 5.45
N VAL A 64 0.59 -13.23 4.32
CA VAL A 64 -0.30 -12.31 3.58
C VAL A 64 -1.66 -12.22 4.24
N VAL A 65 -2.13 -13.27 4.92
CA VAL A 65 -3.35 -13.25 5.71
C VAL A 65 -3.18 -12.28 6.88
N ASP A 66 -2.07 -12.38 7.61
CA ASP A 66 -1.74 -11.48 8.71
C ASP A 66 -1.66 -10.02 8.23
N LEU A 67 -0.94 -9.78 7.13
CA LEU A 67 -0.83 -8.44 6.53
C LEU A 67 -2.19 -7.84 6.16
N LYS A 68 -3.14 -8.66 5.68
CA LYS A 68 -4.50 -8.20 5.36
C LYS A 68 -5.27 -7.81 6.63
N ALA A 69 -5.17 -8.62 7.67
CA ALA A 69 -5.82 -8.33 8.96
C ALA A 69 -5.27 -7.03 9.56
N ASP A 70 -3.94 -6.89 9.62
CA ASP A 70 -3.27 -5.71 10.15
C ASP A 70 -3.65 -4.44 9.40
N LEU A 71 -3.69 -4.49 8.05
CA LEU A 71 -4.04 -3.33 7.24
C LEU A 71 -5.50 -2.91 7.45
N ILE A 72 -6.43 -3.87 7.55
CA ILE A 72 -7.84 -3.60 7.83
C ILE A 72 -7.99 -2.93 9.19
N MET A 73 -7.29 -3.44 10.22
CA MET A 73 -7.31 -2.84 11.55
C MET A 73 -6.72 -1.43 11.56
N ALA A 74 -5.59 -1.21 10.90
CA ALA A 74 -4.97 0.12 10.81
C ALA A 74 -5.91 1.16 10.17
N PHE A 75 -6.61 0.80 9.09
CA PHE A 75 -7.60 1.71 8.49
C PHE A 75 -8.86 1.87 9.34
N ARG A 76 -9.34 0.79 9.99
CA ARG A 76 -10.46 0.87 10.95
C ARG A 76 -10.12 1.83 12.10
N GLU A 77 -8.94 1.72 12.69
CA GLU A 77 -8.44 2.63 13.73
C GLU A 77 -8.33 4.06 13.22
N ALA A 78 -7.82 4.28 12.00
CA ALA A 78 -7.74 5.61 11.42
C ALA A 78 -9.12 6.25 11.19
N ARG A 79 -10.15 5.47 10.82
CA ARG A 79 -11.52 5.97 10.61
C ARG A 79 -12.26 6.28 11.89
N TYR A 80 -12.16 5.41 12.89
CA TYR A 80 -13.01 5.46 14.08
C TYR A 80 -12.25 5.90 15.34
N GLY A 81 -10.93 6.09 15.25
CA GLY A 81 -10.04 6.33 16.38
C GLY A 81 -9.92 5.11 17.31
N TYR A 82 -9.17 5.27 18.41
CA TYR A 82 -9.07 4.27 19.49
C TYR A 82 -10.44 3.92 20.12
N ALA A 83 -11.49 4.72 19.88
CA ALA A 83 -12.82 4.48 20.43
C ALA A 83 -13.44 3.14 19.96
N CYS A 84 -13.00 2.61 18.82
CA CYS A 84 -13.50 1.34 18.28
C CYS A 84 -12.81 0.09 18.87
N LEU A 85 -11.63 0.23 19.49
CA LEU A 85 -10.90 -0.88 20.13
C LEU A 85 -11.46 -1.27 21.51
N VAL A 86 -12.35 -0.45 22.07
CA VAL A 86 -12.92 -0.65 23.42
C VAL A 86 -14.30 -1.33 23.37
N LEU A 87 -14.86 -1.58 22.17
CA LEU A 87 -16.23 -2.06 21.98
C LEU A 87 -16.34 -3.48 21.40
N GLU A 88 -15.23 -4.17 21.15
CA GLU A 88 -15.16 -5.62 20.86
C GLU A 88 -14.39 -6.33 21.99
#